data_AF-A0A7X8HLI6-F1
#
_entry.id   AF-A0A7X8HLI6-F1
#
_cell.length_a   1.000
_cell.length_b   1.000
_cell.length_c   1.000
_cell.angle_alpha   90.00
_cell.angle_beta   90.00
_cell.angle_gamma   90.00
#
_symmetry.space_group_name_H-M   'P 1'
#
loop_
_entity.id
_entity.type
_entity.pdbx_description
1 polymer ?
#
loop_
_entity_poly.entity_id
_entity_poly.type
_entity_poly.pdbx_seq_one_letter_code
_entity_poly.pdbx_strand_id
1 'polypeptide(L)' 'MKFNTYGYIKNKTVLIPPGMLVREGFEYKALKPLEEKYYLIFPAYDGIYWYSLNNE' A
#
# COMPACT_ATOMS: atom_id res chain seq x y z
N MET A 1 -8.77 -11.60 3.69
CA MET A 1 -8.12 -10.27 3.75
C MET A 1 -6.67 -10.40 3.30
N LYS A 2 -6.29 -9.74 2.22
CA LYS A 2 -4.91 -9.72 1.69
C LYS A 2 -4.19 -8.47 2.19
N PHE A 3 -2.87 -8.47 2.22
CA PHE A 3 -2.07 -7.30 2.60
C PHE A 3 -0.95 -7.09 1.60
N ASN A 4 -0.74 -5.83 1.21
CA ASN A 4 0.45 -5.40 0.49
C ASN A 4 1.45 -4.82 1.49
N THR A 5 2.73 -5.12 1.31
CA THR A 5 3.77 -4.66 2.24
C THR A 5 4.94 -4.04 1.50
N TYR A 6 5.50 -2.97 2.06
CA TYR A 6 6.61 -2.23 1.46
C TYR A 6 7.67 -1.86 2.51
N GLY A 7 8.92 -1.66 2.07
CA GLY A 7 10.07 -1.44 2.95
C GLY A 7 10.60 -2.71 3.64
N TYR A 8 11.50 -2.53 4.62
CA TYR A 8 12.17 -3.64 5.31
C TYR A 8 11.50 -4.01 6.63
N ILE A 9 11.27 -5.29 6.90
CA ILE A 9 10.59 -5.79 8.11
C ILE A 9 11.26 -5.40 9.44
N LYS A 10 12.56 -5.06 9.43
CA LYS A 10 13.29 -4.55 10.60
C LYS A 10 12.92 -3.11 10.97
N ASN A 11 12.33 -2.36 10.05
CA ASN A 11 11.93 -0.98 10.26
C ASN A 11 10.66 -0.90 11.11
N LYS A 12 10.39 0.27 11.70
CA LYS A 12 9.18 0.46 12.50
C LYS A 12 7.94 0.24 11.63
N THR A 13 7.04 -0.62 12.09
CA THR A 13 5.84 -0.99 11.34
C THR A 13 4.76 0.09 11.40
N VAL A 14 4.13 0.37 10.26
CA VAL A 14 3.02 1.31 10.12
C VAL A 14 1.92 0.64 9.29
N LEU A 15 0.71 0.58 9.85
CA LEU A 15 -0.49 0.15 9.14
C LEU A 15 -1.16 1.37 8.52
N ILE A 16 -1.41 1.34 7.21
CA ILE A 16 -2.04 2.43 6.48
C ILE A 16 -3.38 1.93 5.94
N PRO A 17 -4.50 2.22 6.63
CA PRO A 17 -5.82 1.87 6.13
C PRO A 17 -6.15 2.75 4.92
N PRO A 18 -6.59 2.18 3.78
CA PRO A 18 -7.03 2.97 2.66
C PRO A 18 -8.30 3.76 3.01
N GLY A 19 -8.40 4.96 2.45
CA GLY A 19 -9.65 5.72 2.44
C GLY A 19 -10.72 5.08 1.54
N MET A 20 -11.94 5.62 1.58
CA MET A 20 -13.03 5.20 0.70
C MET A 20 -12.68 5.49 -0.77
N LEU A 21 -12.93 4.52 -1.67
CA LEU A 21 -12.70 4.62 -3.14
C LEU A 21 -11.24 4.76 -3.59
N VAL A 22 -10.28 4.45 -2.73
CA VAL A 22 -8.86 4.49 -3.07
C VAL A 22 -8.52 3.46 -4.16
N ARG A 23 -7.80 3.92 -5.20
CA ARG A 23 -7.25 3.07 -6.26
C ARG A 23 -5.81 2.72 -5.96
N GLU A 24 -5.46 1.45 -6.21
CA GLU A 24 -4.07 0.98 -6.13
C GLU A 24 -3.15 1.82 -7.04
N GLY A 25 -1.97 2.17 -6.54
CA GLY A 25 -0.94 2.91 -7.28
C GLY A 25 -0.95 4.44 -7.12
N PHE A 26 -2.09 5.06 -6.77
CA PHE A 26 -2.14 6.52 -6.55
C PHE A 26 -1.40 6.91 -5.27
N GLU A 27 -1.57 6.12 -4.20
CA GLU A 27 -0.96 6.38 -2.90
C GLU A 27 0.50 5.91 -2.85
N TYR A 28 0.86 4.86 -3.59
CA TYR A 28 2.21 4.27 -3.55
C TYR A 28 3.31 5.31 -3.88
N LYS A 29 3.09 6.16 -4.88
CA LYS A 29 4.06 7.22 -5.23
C LYS A 29 4.29 8.21 -4.08
N ALA A 30 3.23 8.57 -3.36
CA ALA A 30 3.33 9.48 -2.21
C ALA A 30 4.00 8.82 -1.00
N LEU A 31 3.89 7.49 -0.90
CA LEU A 31 4.36 6.72 0.24
C LEU A 31 5.77 6.15 0.06
N LYS A 32 6.26 6.05 -1.19
CA LYS A 32 7.59 5.53 -1.50
C LYS A 32 8.73 6.11 -0.64
N PRO A 33 8.77 7.43 -0.33
CA PRO A 33 9.82 7.97 0.55
C PRO A 33 9.76 7.44 2.00
N LEU A 34 8.61 6.90 2.45
CA LEU A 34 8.46 6.38 3.80
C LEU A 34 9.03 4.95 3.96
N GLU A 35 9.17 4.20 2.86
CA GLU A 35 9.69 2.82 2.88
C GLU A 35 11.14 2.72 3.38
N GLU A 36 11.92 3.81 3.22
CA GLU A 36 13.29 3.88 3.73
C GLU A 36 13.35 3.82 5.27
N LYS A 37 12.29 4.30 5.94
CA LYS A 37 12.24 4.46 7.40
C LYS A 37 11.25 3.52 8.08
N TYR A 38 10.24 3.05 7.36
CA TYR A 38 9.12 2.31 7.91
C TYR A 38 8.87 1.02 7.13
N TYR A 39 8.32 0.04 7.82
CA TYR A 39 7.72 -1.14 7.21
C TYR A 39 6.22 -0.89 7.06
N LEU A 40 5.75 -0.70 5.83
CA LEU A 40 4.38 -0.28 5.56
C LEU A 40 3.49 -1.50 5.28
N ILE A 41 2.31 -1.54 5.88
CA ILE A 41 1.30 -2.57 5.68
C ILE A 41 0.02 -1.92 5.17
N PHE A 42 -0.49 -2.38 4.04
CA PHE A 42 -1.73 -1.93 3.42
C PHE A 42 -2.74 -3.07 3.37
N PRO A 43 -3.84 -3.00 4.12
CA PRO A 43 -4.90 -3.98 4.02
C PRO A 43 -5.59 -3.82 2.66
N ALA A 44 -5.66 -4.92 1.92
CA ALA A 44 -6.47 -5.01 0.74
C ALA A 44 -7.89 -5.43 1.13
N TYR A 45 -8.84 -4.50 1.01
CA TYR A 45 -10.26 -4.79 1.23
C TYR A 45 -10.89 -5.43 0.00
N ASP A 46 -11.66 -6.50 0.22
CA ASP A 46 -12.46 -7.14 -0.80
C ASP A 46 -13.53 -6.14 -1.29
N GLY A 47 -13.66 -5.94 -2.61
CA GLY A 47 -14.59 -4.97 -3.22
C GLY A 47 -13.97 -3.62 -3.62
N ILE A 48 -12.71 -3.35 -3.26
CA ILE A 48 -11.95 -2.24 -3.87
C ILE A 48 -11.38 -2.72 -5.21
N TYR A 49 -11.57 -1.95 -6.27
CA TYR A 49 -11.02 -2.29 -7.60
C TYR A 49 -9.48 -2.14 -7.59
N TRP A 50 -8.79 -3.26 -7.40
CA TRP A 50 -7.35 -3.42 -7.60
C TRP A 50 -7.06 -3.42 -9.10
N TYR A 51 -7.02 -2.24 -9.72
CA TYR A 51 -6.54 -2.12 -11.10
C TYR A 51 -5.01 -2.20 -11.09
N SER A 52 -4.49 -3.39 -11.42
CA SER A 52 -3.11 -3.54 -11.84
C SER A 52 -2.89 -2.66 -13.07
N LEU A 53 -2.04 -1.63 -12.95
CA LEU A 53 -1.57 -0.81 -14.07
C LEU A 53 -0.57 -1.59 -14.96
N ASN A 54 -0.93 -2.80 -15.37
CA ASN A 54 -0.15 -3.65 -16.28
C ASN A 54 -0.90 -3.92 -17.60
N ASN A 55 -1.61 -2.93 -18.12
CA ASN A 55 -2.07 -2.92 -19.51
C ASN A 55 -1.90 -1.50 -20.06
N GLU A 56 -0.68 -1.23 -20.51
CA GLU A 56 -0.22 -0.36 -21.63
C GLU A 56 1.16 0.22 -21.36
#